data_AF-A0A3B8ZI72-F1
#
_entry.id   AF-A0A3B8ZI72-F1
#
_cell.length_a   1.000
_cell.length_b   1.000
_cell.length_c   1.000
_cell.angle_alpha   90.00
_cell.angle_beta   90.00
_cell.angle_gamma   90.00
#
_symmetry.space_group_name_H-M   'P 1'
#
loop_
_entity.id
_entity.type
_entity.pdbx_description
1 polymer ?
#
loop_
_entity_poly.entity_id
_entity_poly.type
_entity_poly.pdbx_seq_one_letter_code
_entity_poly.pdbx_strand_id
1 'polypeptide(L)'
;MNNVSVSTESPTSLRLWPAWLICAVMLLCIGLSVTPSIANGPRFMLMLGGPVLGGLLFSVWVLFGSRLSGREKGLLALAAVVLPGISALLTLPGMATRSTLIIYGLPLAVVAVVVALSFKARSPQRVGWATGLMAIVWSLFPAIRNDGFDGDYYPELTWRLAPIHEQTLPELQSPLDTTASSIASPDWAQGQNWLTFRGPQGNGSVDDLLSDRDWQSSPPKELWRIDIGPGWSSFAYHEGRLLTQEQRGEMEHTSCYAAEDGRLLWSHGDPVRFEEVVSGAGPRGTPTVASGRVYTMGSRALLTCLDEETGTVIKDPIGTKGA
;
A
#
# COMPACT_ATOMS: atom_id res chain seq x y z
N MET A 1 -43.29 25.08 54.48
CA MET A 1 -42.82 25.04 53.09
C MET A 1 -41.31 24.80 53.12
N ASN A 2 -40.86 23.57 52.93
CA ASN A 2 -39.45 23.22 52.96
C ASN A 2 -38.83 23.53 51.60
N ASN A 3 -38.02 24.59 51.53
CA ASN A 3 -37.16 24.88 50.39
C ASN A 3 -36.03 23.85 50.36
N VAL A 4 -36.20 22.81 49.55
CA VAL A 4 -35.11 21.92 49.16
C VAL A 4 -34.25 22.70 48.15
N SER A 5 -33.14 23.27 48.63
CA SER A 5 -32.10 23.83 47.77
C SER A 5 -31.47 22.68 46.99
N VAL A 6 -31.92 22.49 45.74
CA VAL A 6 -31.24 21.62 44.77
C VAL A 6 -29.87 22.24 44.49
N SER A 7 -28.83 21.69 45.10
CA SER A 7 -27.44 22.02 44.79
C SER A 7 -27.16 21.60 43.34
N THR A 8 -27.15 22.55 42.42
CA THR A 8 -26.65 22.34 41.06
C THR A 8 -25.13 22.16 41.14
N GLU A 9 -24.66 20.91 41.25
CA GLU A 9 -23.23 20.60 41.12
C GLU A 9 -22.71 21.16 39.78
N SER A 10 -21.71 22.02 39.85
CA SER A 10 -21.04 22.55 38.67
C SER A 10 -20.40 21.41 37.88
N PRO A 11 -20.63 21.28 36.56
CA PRO A 11 -20.11 20.15 35.79
C PRO A 11 -18.58 20.08 35.86
N THR A 12 -18.07 18.92 36.28
CA THR A 12 -16.64 18.63 36.41
C THR A 12 -15.93 18.91 35.08
N SER A 13 -14.89 19.75 35.14
CA SER A 13 -14.10 20.09 33.96
C SER A 13 -13.30 18.87 33.48
N LEU A 14 -13.42 18.56 32.18
CA LEU A 14 -12.66 17.51 31.52
C LEU A 14 -11.16 17.83 31.52
N ARG A 15 -10.32 16.83 31.72
CA ARG A 15 -8.86 16.98 31.61
C ARG A 15 -8.42 16.63 30.18
N LEU A 16 -8.49 17.62 29.28
CA LEU A 16 -8.32 17.40 27.83
C LEU A 16 -6.88 17.44 27.33
N TRP A 17 -5.94 18.07 28.07
CA TRP A 17 -4.56 18.21 27.61
C TRP A 17 -3.85 16.88 27.25
N PRO A 18 -4.05 15.74 27.97
CA PRO A 18 -3.39 14.50 27.59
C PRO A 18 -3.94 13.97 26.27
N ALA A 19 -5.24 14.15 26.02
CA ALA A 19 -5.87 13.71 24.77
C ALA A 19 -5.34 14.52 23.58
N TRP A 20 -5.18 15.83 23.74
CA TRP A 20 -4.55 16.67 22.72
C TRP A 20 -3.09 16.31 22.46
N LEU A 21 -2.32 15.97 23.51
CA LEU A 21 -0.95 15.47 23.35
C LEU A 21 -0.91 14.16 22.56
N ILE A 22 -1.81 13.22 22.86
CA ILE A 22 -1.94 11.95 22.13
C ILE A 22 -2.26 12.22 20.65
N CYS A 23 -3.24 13.09 20.36
CA CYS A 23 -3.54 13.50 18.99
C CYS A 23 -2.32 14.08 18.27
N ALA A 24 -1.59 14.99 18.92
CA ALA A 24 -0.40 15.62 18.34
C ALA A 24 0.68 14.59 18.01
N VAL A 25 0.93 13.62 18.90
CA VAL A 25 1.89 12.54 18.67
C VAL A 25 1.43 11.62 17.54
N MET A 26 0.14 11.26 17.47
CA MET A 26 -0.40 10.43 16.38
C MET A 26 -0.21 11.12 15.02
N LEU A 27 -0.56 12.40 14.93
CA LEU A 27 -0.40 13.18 13.70
C LEU A 27 1.07 13.36 13.32
N LEU A 28 1.96 13.54 14.31
CA LEU A 28 3.40 13.59 14.09
C LEU A 28 3.90 12.25 13.52
N CYS A 29 3.49 11.11 14.06
CA CYS A 29 3.88 9.81 13.53
C CYS A 29 3.46 9.61 12.07
N ILE A 30 2.24 10.03 11.70
CA ILE A 30 1.76 9.98 10.30
C ILE A 30 2.56 10.92 9.40
N GLY A 31 2.87 12.14 9.87
CA GLY A 31 3.69 13.08 9.11
C GLY A 31 5.10 12.53 8.89
N LEU A 32 5.71 11.92 9.90
CA LEU A 32 7.04 11.33 9.81
C LEU A 32 7.06 10.04 8.97
N SER A 33 5.96 9.29 8.87
CA SER A 33 5.94 8.07 8.05
C SER A 33 6.06 8.34 6.55
N VAL A 34 5.76 9.56 6.09
CA VAL A 34 5.90 9.96 4.68
C VAL A 34 7.14 10.84 4.42
N THR A 35 8.01 11.01 5.42
CA THR A 35 9.22 11.85 5.28
C THR A 35 10.35 11.07 4.58
N PRO A 36 10.80 11.49 3.37
CA PRO A 36 11.79 10.73 2.59
C PRO A 36 13.16 10.57 3.26
N SER A 37 13.54 11.49 4.16
CA SER A 37 14.83 11.43 4.86
C SER A 37 14.90 10.35 5.95
N ILE A 38 13.78 9.67 6.25
CA ILE A 38 13.70 8.61 7.25
C ILE A 38 13.77 7.26 6.54
N ALA A 39 14.53 6.32 7.09
CA ALA A 39 14.59 4.97 6.53
C ALA A 39 13.21 4.27 6.55
N ASN A 40 12.97 3.38 5.59
CA ASN A 40 11.69 2.69 5.38
C ASN A 40 11.21 1.89 6.59
N GLY A 41 12.11 1.19 7.29
CA GLY A 41 11.76 0.41 8.49
C GLY A 41 11.09 1.27 9.58
N PRO A 42 11.74 2.35 10.05
CA PRO A 42 11.12 3.32 10.95
C PRO A 42 9.83 3.96 10.41
N ARG A 43 9.76 4.33 9.12
CA ARG A 43 8.54 4.88 8.50
C ARG A 43 7.35 3.94 8.66
N PHE A 44 7.55 2.65 8.39
CA PHE A 44 6.52 1.62 8.59
C PHE A 44 6.07 1.51 10.05
N MET A 45 7.02 1.51 11.01
CA MET A 45 6.69 1.45 12.44
C MET A 45 5.91 2.67 12.92
N LEU A 46 6.21 3.86 12.40
CA LEU A 46 5.47 5.08 12.69
C LEU A 46 4.05 5.04 12.10
N MET A 47 3.93 4.58 10.85
CA MET A 47 2.65 4.48 10.12
C MET A 47 1.65 3.57 10.82
N LEU A 48 2.06 2.38 11.26
CA LEU A 48 1.15 1.39 11.88
C LEU A 48 1.16 1.48 13.41
N GLY A 49 2.35 1.58 14.01
CA GLY A 49 2.53 1.58 15.46
C GLY A 49 2.05 2.86 16.12
N GLY A 50 2.26 4.02 15.49
CA GLY A 50 1.83 5.32 16.01
C GLY A 50 0.33 5.38 16.29
N PRO A 51 -0.53 5.11 15.29
CA PRO A 51 -1.98 5.06 15.46
C PRO A 51 -2.44 4.04 16.52
N VAL A 52 -1.90 2.82 16.51
CA VAL A 52 -2.30 1.76 17.46
C VAL A 52 -1.95 2.14 18.90
N LEU A 53 -0.71 2.55 19.16
CA LEU A 53 -0.28 2.98 20.49
C LEU A 53 -1.06 4.22 20.94
N GLY A 54 -1.30 5.17 20.03
CA GLY A 54 -2.12 6.35 20.29
C GLY A 54 -3.55 6.01 20.70
N GLY A 55 -4.20 5.07 20.00
CA GLY A 55 -5.54 4.60 20.34
C GLY A 55 -5.61 3.88 21.70
N LEU A 56 -4.58 3.09 22.04
CA LEU A 56 -4.47 2.45 23.36
C LEU A 56 -4.30 3.48 24.48
N LEU A 57 -3.37 4.44 24.32
CA LEU A 57 -3.16 5.52 25.27
C LEU A 57 -4.41 6.39 25.42
N PHE A 58 -5.12 6.66 24.32
CA PHE A 58 -6.39 7.38 24.34
C PHE A 58 -7.44 6.62 25.14
N SER A 59 -7.54 5.30 24.97
CA SER A 59 -8.46 4.45 25.73
C SER A 59 -8.15 4.48 27.23
N VAL A 60 -6.86 4.39 27.61
CA VAL A 60 -6.41 4.54 29.00
C VAL A 60 -6.80 5.93 29.54
N TRP A 61 -6.60 6.99 28.77
CA TRP A 61 -7.03 8.33 29.17
C TRP A 61 -8.55 8.42 29.36
N VAL A 62 -9.36 7.85 28.46
CA VAL A 62 -10.83 7.83 28.61
C VAL A 62 -11.22 7.16 29.93
N LEU A 63 -10.63 6.01 30.24
CA LEU A 63 -10.95 5.22 31.43
C LEU A 63 -10.54 5.90 32.74
N PHE A 64 -9.35 6.47 32.80
CA PHE A 64 -8.74 6.93 34.07
C PHE A 64 -8.51 8.44 34.14
N GLY A 65 -8.20 9.09 33.03
CA GLY A 65 -7.72 10.48 32.99
C GLY A 65 -8.77 11.54 32.60
N SER A 66 -9.85 11.15 31.92
CA SER A 66 -10.77 12.07 31.23
C SER A 66 -11.68 12.89 32.15
N ARG A 67 -11.99 12.37 33.35
CA ARG A 67 -13.05 12.86 34.26
C ARG A 67 -14.47 12.79 33.67
N LEU A 68 -14.69 11.95 32.66
CA LEU A 68 -16.03 11.59 32.19
C LEU A 68 -16.77 10.76 33.25
N SER A 69 -18.10 10.86 33.29
CA SER A 69 -18.93 9.98 34.09
C SER A 69 -18.89 8.53 33.57
N GLY A 70 -19.25 7.56 34.41
CA GLY A 70 -19.26 6.15 33.99
C GLY A 70 -20.16 5.87 32.77
N ARG A 71 -21.33 6.52 32.71
CA ARG A 71 -22.26 6.41 31.57
C ARG A 71 -21.64 6.94 30.27
N GLU A 72 -20.98 8.09 30.35
CA GLU A 72 -20.30 8.71 29.21
C GLU A 72 -19.14 7.85 28.68
N LYS A 73 -18.34 7.27 29.59
CA LYS A 73 -17.28 6.32 29.22
C LYS A 73 -17.85 5.10 28.51
N GLY A 74 -18.94 4.52 29.04
CA GLY A 74 -19.60 3.36 28.43
C GLY A 74 -20.13 3.65 27.03
N LEU A 75 -20.81 4.79 26.84
CA LEU A 75 -21.31 5.21 25.52
C LEU A 75 -20.19 5.44 24.50
N LEU A 76 -19.11 6.12 24.92
CA LEU A 76 -17.97 6.38 24.05
C LEU A 76 -17.24 5.08 23.70
N ALA A 77 -17.05 4.17 24.66
CA ALA A 77 -16.44 2.87 24.43
C ALA A 77 -17.28 2.00 23.49
N LEU A 78 -18.60 1.97 23.66
CA LEU A 78 -19.51 1.26 22.77
C LEU A 78 -19.39 1.81 21.34
N ALA A 79 -19.44 3.13 21.17
CA ALA A 79 -19.30 3.75 19.85
C ALA A 79 -17.92 3.49 19.23
N ALA A 80 -16.85 3.49 20.02
CA ALA A 80 -15.47 3.22 19.58
C ALA A 80 -15.25 1.77 19.12
N VAL A 81 -16.17 0.84 19.42
CA VAL A 81 -16.16 -0.54 18.91
C VAL A 81 -17.14 -0.69 17.74
N VAL A 82 -18.38 -0.21 17.92
CA VAL A 82 -19.46 -0.42 16.95
C VAL A 82 -19.21 0.33 15.65
N LEU A 83 -18.81 1.60 15.70
CA LEU A 83 -18.64 2.41 14.49
C LEU A 83 -17.51 1.93 13.57
N PRO A 84 -16.27 1.67 14.06
CA PRO A 84 -15.25 1.06 13.23
C PRO A 84 -15.63 -0.36 12.81
N GLY A 85 -16.34 -1.12 13.64
CA GLY A 85 -16.85 -2.44 13.27
C GLY A 85 -17.78 -2.38 12.05
N ILE A 86 -18.77 -1.48 12.09
CA ILE A 86 -19.67 -1.22 10.95
C ILE A 86 -18.87 -0.75 9.73
N SER A 87 -17.94 0.20 9.90
CA SER A 87 -17.09 0.64 8.81
C SER A 87 -16.32 -0.52 8.19
N ALA A 88 -15.67 -1.36 8.98
CA ALA A 88 -14.90 -2.51 8.53
C ALA A 88 -15.76 -3.56 7.81
N LEU A 89 -17.01 -3.75 8.26
CA LEU A 89 -18.00 -4.60 7.60
C LEU A 89 -18.42 -4.07 6.22
N LEU A 90 -18.51 -2.74 6.07
CA LEU A 90 -18.94 -2.10 4.83
C LEU A 90 -17.78 -1.86 3.85
N THR A 91 -16.56 -1.67 4.34
CA THR A 91 -15.34 -1.50 3.55
C THR A 91 -15.08 -2.74 2.68
N LEU A 92 -14.65 -2.50 1.43
CA LEU A 92 -14.36 -3.58 0.49
C LEU A 92 -13.31 -4.56 1.06
N PRO A 93 -13.39 -5.85 0.68
CA PRO A 93 -12.32 -6.78 0.94
C PRO A 93 -11.04 -6.31 0.22
N GLY A 94 -9.92 -6.35 0.92
CA GLY A 94 -8.62 -5.86 0.45
C GLY A 94 -7.75 -5.50 1.64
N MET A 95 -6.58 -6.12 1.76
CA MET A 95 -5.70 -5.92 2.92
C MET A 95 -5.26 -4.45 3.07
N ALA A 96 -4.84 -3.81 1.97
CA ALA A 96 -4.46 -2.40 1.95
C ALA A 96 -5.62 -1.44 2.22
N THR A 97 -6.83 -1.77 1.74
CA THR A 97 -8.02 -0.97 2.03
C THR A 97 -8.38 -1.03 3.51
N ARG A 98 -8.37 -2.21 4.13
CA ARG A 98 -8.70 -2.36 5.56
C ARG A 98 -7.66 -1.73 6.47
N SER A 99 -6.38 -1.68 6.07
CA SER A 99 -5.32 -1.07 6.87
C SER A 99 -5.51 0.43 7.07
N THR A 100 -6.15 1.13 6.11
CA THR A 100 -6.46 2.56 6.23
C THR A 100 -7.36 2.91 7.42
N LEU A 101 -8.22 1.98 7.85
CA LEU A 101 -9.07 2.16 9.03
C LEU A 101 -8.23 2.38 10.28
N ILE A 102 -7.11 1.68 10.40
CA ILE A 102 -6.17 1.80 11.52
C ILE A 102 -5.23 2.98 11.30
N ILE A 103 -4.63 3.07 10.10
CA ILE A 103 -3.59 4.06 9.80
C ILE A 103 -4.15 5.49 9.82
N TYR A 104 -5.36 5.70 9.28
CA TYR A 104 -5.96 7.02 9.14
C TYR A 104 -7.29 7.17 9.89
N GLY A 105 -8.15 6.14 9.87
CA GLY A 105 -9.47 6.20 10.50
C GLY A 105 -9.41 6.39 12.01
N LEU A 106 -8.58 5.61 12.70
CA LEU A 106 -8.40 5.70 14.15
C LEU A 106 -7.88 7.08 14.60
N PRO A 107 -6.76 7.62 14.05
CA PRO A 107 -6.33 8.98 14.37
C PRO A 107 -7.38 10.06 14.12
N LEU A 108 -8.06 10.02 12.97
CA LEU A 108 -9.10 10.99 12.65
C LEU A 108 -10.29 10.90 13.60
N ALA A 109 -10.71 9.69 13.97
CA ALA A 109 -11.79 9.47 14.93
C ALA A 109 -11.43 9.98 16.32
N VAL A 110 -10.19 9.71 16.78
CA VAL A 110 -9.69 10.22 18.07
C VAL A 110 -9.67 11.75 18.07
N VAL A 111 -9.12 12.37 17.02
CA VAL A 111 -9.12 13.84 16.86
C VAL A 111 -10.55 14.38 16.89
N ALA A 112 -11.47 13.78 16.14
CA ALA A 112 -12.88 14.19 16.09
C ALA A 112 -13.55 14.15 17.48
N VAL A 113 -13.31 13.09 18.26
CA VAL A 113 -13.80 12.98 19.64
C VAL A 113 -13.20 14.08 20.52
N VAL A 114 -11.89 14.31 20.46
CA VAL A 114 -11.21 15.33 21.28
C VAL A 114 -11.69 16.74 20.93
N VAL A 115 -11.89 17.03 19.64
CA VAL A 115 -12.47 18.29 19.16
C VAL A 115 -13.89 18.48 19.72
N ALA A 116 -14.77 17.48 19.58
CA ALA A 116 -16.14 17.56 20.11
C ALA A 116 -16.17 17.79 21.63
N LEU A 117 -15.36 17.04 22.37
CA LEU A 117 -15.25 17.17 23.83
C LEU A 117 -14.65 18.52 24.25
N SER A 118 -13.81 19.15 23.42
CA SER A 118 -13.26 20.49 23.67
C SER A 118 -14.31 21.58 23.46
N PHE A 119 -15.03 21.56 22.33
CA PHE A 119 -16.05 22.57 22.01
C PHE A 119 -17.29 22.50 22.91
N LYS A 120 -17.67 21.30 23.34
CA LYS A 120 -18.88 21.07 24.15
C LYS A 120 -18.54 20.59 25.56
N ALA A 121 -17.36 20.92 26.09
CA ALA A 121 -16.84 20.36 27.35
C ALA A 121 -17.80 20.42 28.55
N ARG A 122 -18.62 21.48 28.65
CA ARG A 122 -19.60 21.69 29.73
C ARG A 122 -21.03 21.24 29.38
N SER A 123 -21.27 20.80 28.15
CA SER A 123 -22.60 20.40 27.68
C SER A 123 -22.93 18.97 28.12
N PRO A 124 -24.19 18.69 28.53
CA PRO A 124 -24.64 17.32 28.77
C PRO A 124 -24.68 16.45 27.50
N GLN A 125 -24.67 17.07 26.31
CA GLN A 125 -24.72 16.36 25.02
C GLN A 125 -23.32 16.08 24.42
N ARG A 126 -22.23 16.40 25.14
CA ARG A 126 -20.87 16.35 24.61
C ARG A 126 -20.46 15.00 24.04
N VAL A 127 -20.87 13.89 24.67
CA VAL A 127 -20.61 12.55 24.15
C VAL A 127 -21.42 12.27 22.90
N GLY A 128 -22.67 12.75 22.81
CA GLY A 128 -23.47 12.63 21.59
C GLY A 128 -22.82 13.34 20.39
N TRP A 129 -22.25 14.53 20.60
CA TRP A 129 -21.46 15.21 19.58
C TRP A 129 -20.19 14.44 19.22
N ALA A 130 -19.47 13.90 20.21
CA ALA A 130 -18.27 13.11 19.98
C ALA A 130 -18.56 11.83 19.18
N THR A 131 -19.61 11.09 19.53
CA THR A 131 -20.01 9.88 18.78
C THR A 131 -20.55 10.24 17.41
N GLY A 132 -21.24 11.37 17.25
CA GLY A 132 -21.70 11.88 15.96
C GLY A 132 -20.55 12.22 15.02
N LEU A 133 -19.55 12.99 15.46
CA LEU A 133 -18.38 13.29 14.63
C LEU A 133 -17.55 12.02 14.34
N MET A 134 -17.40 11.13 15.31
CA MET A 134 -16.75 9.84 15.09
C MET A 134 -17.49 9.00 14.04
N ALA A 135 -18.82 8.99 14.04
CA ALA A 135 -19.62 8.29 13.04
C ALA A 135 -19.45 8.88 11.63
N ILE A 136 -19.35 10.22 11.53
CA ILE A 136 -19.04 10.89 10.26
C ILE A 136 -17.66 10.45 9.75
N VAL A 137 -16.63 10.40 10.59
CA VAL A 137 -15.30 9.93 10.17
C VAL A 137 -15.37 8.50 9.65
N TRP A 138 -15.98 7.59 10.41
CA TRP A 138 -16.07 6.18 10.02
C TRP A 138 -16.94 5.95 8.79
N SER A 139 -17.93 6.81 8.49
CA SER A 139 -18.76 6.66 7.29
C SER A 139 -18.04 7.00 5.98
N LEU A 140 -16.89 7.69 6.04
CA LEU A 140 -16.09 8.03 4.86
C LEU A 140 -15.33 6.82 4.30
N PHE A 141 -14.84 5.93 5.17
CA PHE A 141 -13.95 4.84 4.76
C PHE A 141 -14.58 3.78 3.86
N PRO A 142 -15.88 3.43 4.00
CA PRO A 142 -16.53 2.55 3.03
C PRO A 142 -16.64 3.14 1.62
N ALA A 143 -16.54 4.47 1.46
CA ALA A 143 -16.64 5.15 0.17
C ALA A 143 -15.32 5.20 -0.62
N ILE A 144 -14.20 4.84 0.03
CA ILE A 144 -12.86 4.84 -0.56
C ILE A 144 -12.27 3.43 -0.60
N ARG A 145 -11.36 3.22 -1.54
CA ARG A 145 -10.50 2.05 -1.68
C ARG A 145 -9.06 2.52 -1.57
N ASN A 146 -8.19 1.69 -1.00
CA ASN A 146 -6.75 1.91 -1.01
C ASN A 146 -6.12 0.77 -1.79
N ASP A 147 -5.51 1.12 -2.91
CA ASP A 147 -4.94 0.16 -3.86
C ASP A 147 -3.49 -0.22 -3.50
N GLY A 148 -2.91 0.48 -2.54
CA GLY A 148 -1.58 0.22 -2.00
C GLY A 148 -1.00 1.49 -1.39
N PHE A 149 0.31 1.45 -1.14
CA PHE A 149 1.10 2.63 -0.82
C PHE A 149 2.27 2.67 -1.79
N ASP A 150 2.63 3.84 -2.30
CA ASP A 150 3.78 3.97 -3.19
C ASP A 150 5.13 3.81 -2.45
N GLY A 151 6.24 3.91 -3.18
CA GLY A 151 7.59 3.84 -2.60
C GLY A 151 7.89 4.94 -1.57
N ASP A 152 7.08 6.00 -1.55
CA ASP A 152 7.14 7.11 -0.60
C ASP A 152 6.06 7.02 0.49
N TYR A 153 5.43 5.86 0.67
CA TYR A 153 4.42 5.61 1.70
C TYR A 153 3.18 6.52 1.58
N TYR A 154 2.91 7.11 0.41
CA TYR A 154 1.63 7.75 0.16
C TYR A 154 0.59 6.71 -0.22
N PRO A 155 -0.63 6.77 0.34
CA PRO A 155 -1.69 5.82 0.01
C PRO A 155 -2.28 6.13 -1.37
N GLU A 156 -2.52 5.09 -2.16
CA GLU A 156 -3.21 5.17 -3.43
C GLU A 156 -4.72 5.09 -3.22
N LEU A 157 -5.31 6.22 -2.83
CA LEU A 157 -6.73 6.32 -2.52
C LEU A 157 -7.57 6.53 -3.79
N THR A 158 -8.51 5.62 -4.02
CA THR A 158 -9.45 5.66 -5.13
C THR A 158 -10.90 5.63 -4.62
N TRP A 159 -11.86 6.11 -5.42
CA TRP A 159 -13.27 5.99 -5.07
C TRP A 159 -13.71 4.52 -5.15
N ARG A 160 -14.57 4.07 -4.22
CA ARG A 160 -15.05 2.68 -4.15
C ARG A 160 -15.56 2.14 -5.49
N LEU A 161 -16.25 2.98 -6.25
CA LEU A 161 -16.88 2.62 -7.53
C LEU A 161 -16.00 2.91 -8.75
N ALA A 162 -14.78 3.42 -8.56
CA ALA A 162 -13.83 3.59 -9.65
C ALA A 162 -13.40 2.21 -10.19
N PRO A 163 -13.17 2.11 -11.51
CA PRO A 163 -12.62 0.89 -12.12
C PRO A 163 -11.35 0.42 -11.38
N ILE A 164 -11.19 -0.90 -11.30
CA ILE A 164 -9.95 -1.52 -10.82
C ILE A 164 -9.01 -1.59 -12.01
N HIS A 165 -7.84 -0.94 -11.92
CA HIS A 165 -6.90 -0.77 -13.04
C HIS A 165 -6.62 -2.08 -13.76
N GLU A 166 -6.21 -3.13 -13.04
CA GLU A 166 -5.85 -4.41 -13.65
C GLU A 166 -7.00 -5.17 -14.30
N GLN A 167 -8.25 -4.84 -13.96
CA GLN A 167 -9.44 -5.44 -14.58
C GLN A 167 -9.82 -4.73 -15.89
N THR A 168 -9.30 -3.52 -16.11
CA THR A 168 -9.48 -2.79 -17.38
C THR A 168 -8.44 -3.16 -18.42
N LEU A 169 -7.35 -3.80 -18.01
CA LEU A 169 -6.28 -4.22 -18.90
C LEU A 169 -6.72 -5.45 -19.71
N PRO A 170 -6.29 -5.56 -20.98
CA PRO A 170 -6.49 -6.77 -21.76
C PRO A 170 -5.79 -7.95 -21.08
N GLU A 171 -6.38 -9.14 -21.24
CA GLU A 171 -5.71 -10.38 -20.88
C GLU A 171 -4.42 -10.53 -21.69
N LEU A 172 -3.32 -10.88 -21.02
CA LEU A 172 -2.05 -11.11 -21.70
C LEU A 172 -2.14 -12.45 -22.42
N GLN A 173 -2.39 -12.39 -23.73
CA GLN A 173 -2.28 -13.54 -24.60
C GLN A 173 -0.82 -13.68 -25.01
N SER A 174 -0.19 -14.80 -24.67
CA SER A 174 1.10 -15.15 -25.25
C SER A 174 0.90 -15.30 -26.76
N PRO A 175 1.62 -14.54 -27.61
CA PRO A 175 1.51 -14.71 -29.05
C PRO A 175 1.80 -16.17 -29.40
N LEU A 176 0.86 -16.84 -30.07
CA LEU A 176 1.02 -18.21 -30.60
C LEU A 176 2.04 -18.25 -31.76
N ASP A 177 2.49 -17.09 -32.23
CA ASP A 177 3.39 -16.97 -33.37
C ASP A 177 4.84 -16.84 -32.91
N THR A 178 5.57 -17.95 -33.02
CA THR A 178 7.02 -18.11 -32.82
C THR A 178 7.89 -17.26 -33.77
N THR A 179 7.31 -16.33 -34.52
CA THR A 179 8.01 -15.47 -35.49
C THR A 179 8.60 -14.20 -34.88
N ALA A 180 8.31 -13.91 -33.60
CA ALA A 180 8.90 -12.79 -32.86
C ALA A 180 10.29 -13.10 -32.24
N SER A 181 10.96 -14.18 -32.64
CA SER A 181 12.23 -14.65 -32.02
C SER A 181 13.46 -13.78 -32.28
N SER A 182 13.44 -12.79 -33.18
CA SER A 182 14.56 -11.86 -33.34
C SER A 182 14.16 -10.43 -33.01
N ILE A 183 14.32 -10.05 -31.75
CA ILE A 183 14.29 -8.64 -31.35
C ILE A 183 15.73 -8.16 -31.39
N ALA A 184 16.02 -7.18 -32.25
CA ALA A 184 17.30 -6.50 -32.20
C ALA A 184 17.36 -5.70 -30.90
N SER A 185 18.50 -5.77 -30.19
CA SER A 185 18.73 -4.82 -29.12
C SER A 185 18.78 -3.42 -29.71
N PRO A 186 18.05 -2.44 -29.14
CA PRO A 186 18.15 -1.08 -29.64
C PRO A 186 19.59 -0.58 -29.48
N ASP A 187 20.06 0.25 -30.40
CA ASP A 187 21.47 0.69 -30.47
C ASP A 187 21.99 1.27 -29.14
N TRP A 188 21.13 1.97 -28.41
CA TRP A 188 21.46 2.58 -27.12
C TRP A 188 21.68 1.57 -25.98
N ALA A 189 21.29 0.30 -26.16
CA ALA A 189 21.31 -0.74 -25.15
C ALA A 189 22.21 -1.93 -25.50
N GLN A 190 22.96 -1.86 -26.59
CA GLN A 190 23.86 -2.94 -27.01
C GLN A 190 24.95 -3.19 -25.97
N GLY A 191 25.14 -4.47 -25.60
CA GLY A 191 26.16 -4.91 -24.65
C GLY A 191 25.87 -4.56 -23.18
N GLN A 192 24.75 -3.91 -22.88
CA GLN A 192 24.32 -3.61 -21.51
C GLN A 192 23.34 -4.68 -21.04
N ASN A 193 23.56 -5.26 -19.87
CA ASN A 193 22.69 -6.31 -19.33
C ASN A 193 22.39 -6.04 -17.86
N TRP A 194 21.12 -6.20 -17.50
CA TRP A 194 20.62 -6.05 -16.13
C TRP A 194 19.84 -7.30 -15.75
N LEU A 195 20.55 -8.41 -15.56
CA LEU A 195 19.95 -9.75 -15.57
C LEU A 195 19.17 -10.11 -14.29
N THR A 196 19.28 -9.33 -13.22
CA THR A 196 18.70 -9.68 -11.91
C THR A 196 18.38 -8.42 -11.10
N PHE A 197 17.73 -8.62 -9.94
CA PHE A 197 17.40 -7.56 -9.00
C PHE A 197 18.65 -6.76 -8.63
N ARG A 198 18.55 -5.42 -8.75
CA ARG A 198 19.64 -4.47 -8.47
C ARG A 198 20.89 -4.65 -9.36
N GLY A 199 20.75 -5.32 -10.50
CA GLY A 199 21.74 -5.32 -11.56
C GLY A 199 22.95 -6.23 -11.33
N PRO A 200 23.97 -6.18 -12.21
CA PRO A 200 25.08 -7.13 -12.22
C PRO A 200 25.88 -7.19 -10.91
N GLN A 201 25.98 -6.06 -10.21
CA GLN A 201 26.70 -5.96 -8.94
C GLN A 201 25.77 -6.05 -7.71
N GLY A 202 24.45 -6.15 -7.91
CA GLY A 202 23.46 -6.19 -6.83
C GLY A 202 23.33 -4.89 -6.01
N ASN A 203 24.01 -3.82 -6.41
CA ASN A 203 24.01 -2.54 -5.71
C ASN A 203 22.93 -1.56 -6.20
N GLY A 204 22.32 -1.82 -7.37
CA GLY A 204 21.25 -1.00 -7.93
C GLY A 204 21.76 0.28 -8.59
N SER A 205 23.02 0.34 -9.01
CA SER A 205 23.61 1.51 -9.66
C SER A 205 24.33 1.16 -10.96
N VAL A 206 24.45 2.17 -11.84
CA VAL A 206 25.33 2.18 -13.01
C VAL A 206 26.24 3.40 -12.89
N ASP A 207 27.56 3.21 -12.97
CA ASP A 207 28.49 4.31 -12.74
C ASP A 207 28.74 5.12 -14.03
N ASP A 208 28.78 4.45 -15.19
CA ASP A 208 29.34 5.01 -16.42
C ASP A 208 28.34 5.28 -17.57
N LEU A 209 27.04 5.05 -17.36
CA LEU A 209 26.04 5.11 -18.44
C LEU A 209 25.29 6.44 -18.57
N LEU A 210 25.27 7.27 -17.53
CA LEU A 210 24.51 8.52 -17.50
C LEU A 210 25.46 9.71 -17.40
N SER A 211 25.81 10.26 -18.57
CA SER A 211 26.73 11.40 -18.73
C SER A 211 26.10 12.73 -18.33
N ASP A 212 24.78 12.88 -18.48
CA ASP A 212 24.02 14.02 -17.98
C ASP A 212 23.00 13.56 -16.93
N ARG A 213 23.11 14.13 -15.73
CA ARG A 213 22.24 13.87 -14.57
C ARG A 213 21.47 15.12 -14.15
N ASP A 214 21.57 16.22 -14.89
CA ASP A 214 20.78 17.42 -14.65
C ASP A 214 19.40 17.29 -15.31
N TRP A 215 18.52 16.53 -14.64
CA TRP A 215 17.15 16.33 -15.09
C TRP A 215 16.25 17.56 -14.87
N GLN A 216 16.75 18.62 -14.22
CA GLN A 216 15.99 19.86 -14.08
C GLN A 216 16.10 20.71 -15.34
N SER A 217 17.31 20.88 -15.88
CA SER A 217 17.52 21.63 -17.11
C SER A 217 17.33 20.79 -18.37
N SER A 218 17.67 19.50 -18.30
CA SER A 218 17.64 18.56 -19.41
C SER A 218 16.89 17.27 -19.02
N PRO A 219 15.56 17.31 -18.86
CA PRO A 219 14.79 16.12 -18.50
C PRO A 219 14.89 15.06 -19.61
N PRO A 220 14.94 13.77 -19.26
CA PRO A 220 14.97 12.69 -20.25
C PRO A 220 13.67 12.70 -21.08
N LYS A 221 13.81 12.40 -22.37
CA LYS A 221 12.66 12.24 -23.27
C LYS A 221 12.02 10.87 -23.05
N GLU A 222 10.71 10.84 -22.79
CA GLU A 222 9.93 9.62 -22.80
C GLU A 222 9.93 8.99 -24.21
N LEU A 223 10.40 7.75 -24.33
CA LEU A 223 10.39 7.01 -25.59
C LEU A 223 9.05 6.34 -25.85
N TRP A 224 8.50 5.67 -24.83
CA TRP A 224 7.21 5.01 -24.86
C TRP A 224 6.69 4.81 -23.43
N ARG A 225 5.39 4.51 -23.35
CA ARG A 225 4.67 4.20 -22.12
C ARG A 225 3.56 3.22 -22.44
N ILE A 226 3.43 2.18 -21.63
CA ILE A 226 2.34 1.21 -21.70
C ILE A 226 1.74 1.03 -20.31
N ASP A 227 0.47 0.62 -20.27
CA ASP A 227 -0.16 0.22 -19.03
C ASP A 227 0.20 -1.23 -18.71
N ILE A 228 0.71 -1.44 -17.50
CA ILE A 228 0.95 -2.75 -16.91
C ILE A 228 0.11 -2.90 -15.64
N GLY A 229 0.02 -4.12 -15.14
CA GLY A 229 -0.74 -4.43 -13.93
C GLY A 229 0.10 -4.19 -12.68
N PRO A 230 -0.53 -4.23 -11.50
CA PRO A 230 0.17 -3.96 -10.27
C PRO A 230 1.24 -5.02 -10.03
N GLY A 231 2.40 -4.57 -9.57
CA GLY A 231 3.58 -5.38 -9.32
C GLY A 231 4.67 -4.52 -8.72
N TRP A 232 5.45 -5.11 -7.81
CA TRP A 232 6.61 -4.49 -7.17
C TRP A 232 7.91 -5.14 -7.62
N SER A 233 7.81 -5.93 -8.70
CA SER A 233 8.92 -6.46 -9.44
C SER A 233 9.73 -5.32 -10.04
N SER A 234 11.06 -5.39 -9.92
CA SER A 234 11.94 -4.60 -10.78
C SER A 234 11.94 -5.21 -12.18
N PHE A 235 12.54 -4.50 -13.13
CA PHE A 235 12.82 -5.07 -14.45
C PHE A 235 14.17 -5.79 -14.46
N ALA A 236 14.23 -6.90 -15.17
CA ALA A 236 15.45 -7.45 -15.74
C ALA A 236 15.53 -7.09 -17.22
N TYR A 237 16.74 -6.81 -17.71
CA TYR A 237 17.01 -6.47 -19.11
C TYR A 237 18.08 -7.40 -19.69
N HIS A 238 17.77 -8.02 -20.83
CA HIS A 238 18.72 -8.82 -21.60
C HIS A 238 18.40 -8.71 -23.10
N GLU A 239 19.37 -8.24 -23.88
CA GLU A 239 19.30 -8.18 -25.35
C GLU A 239 17.94 -7.72 -25.93
N GLY A 240 17.47 -6.53 -25.54
CA GLY A 240 16.22 -5.96 -26.05
C GLY A 240 14.94 -6.46 -25.36
N ARG A 241 15.03 -7.35 -24.36
CA ARG A 241 13.89 -7.85 -23.58
C ARG A 241 13.85 -7.21 -22.21
N LEU A 242 12.68 -6.69 -21.83
CA LEU A 242 12.35 -6.22 -20.49
C LEU A 242 11.44 -7.23 -19.82
N LEU A 243 11.93 -7.86 -18.75
CA LEU A 243 11.20 -8.88 -18.01
C LEU A 243 10.78 -8.36 -16.65
N THR A 244 9.53 -8.60 -16.26
CA THR A 244 8.97 -8.22 -14.96
C THR A 244 7.90 -9.20 -14.53
N GLN A 245 7.44 -9.09 -13.28
CA GLN A 245 6.23 -9.77 -12.81
C GLN A 245 5.12 -8.76 -12.49
N GLU A 246 3.89 -9.09 -12.87
CA GLU A 246 2.71 -8.23 -12.71
C GLU A 246 1.43 -9.04 -12.49
N GLN A 247 0.40 -8.42 -11.93
CA GLN A 247 -0.92 -9.04 -11.73
C GLN A 247 -1.89 -8.67 -12.86
N ARG A 248 -2.64 -9.64 -13.39
CA ARG A 248 -3.82 -9.45 -14.25
C ARG A 248 -5.01 -10.16 -13.63
N GLY A 249 -5.86 -9.43 -12.92
CA GLY A 249 -6.99 -10.02 -12.20
C GLY A 249 -6.54 -11.13 -11.23
N GLU A 250 -6.93 -12.37 -11.52
CA GLU A 250 -6.60 -13.56 -10.72
C GLU A 250 -5.31 -14.28 -11.14
N MET A 251 -4.61 -13.76 -12.16
CA MET A 251 -3.40 -14.35 -12.71
C MET A 251 -2.17 -13.51 -12.36
N GLU A 252 -1.13 -14.16 -11.87
CA GLU A 252 0.20 -13.58 -11.68
C GLU A 252 1.02 -13.91 -12.93
N HIS A 253 1.50 -12.89 -13.63
CA HIS A 253 2.24 -13.05 -14.87
C HIS A 253 3.73 -12.77 -14.68
N THR A 254 4.56 -13.59 -15.30
CA THR A 254 5.87 -13.16 -15.78
C THR A 254 5.71 -12.66 -17.20
N SER A 255 6.05 -11.41 -17.45
CA SER A 255 5.84 -10.75 -18.74
C SER A 255 7.16 -10.31 -19.34
N CYS A 256 7.28 -10.47 -20.65
CA CYS A 256 8.43 -10.03 -21.43
C CYS A 256 7.96 -9.02 -22.48
N TYR A 257 8.54 -7.82 -22.44
CA TYR A 257 8.24 -6.70 -23.32
C TYR A 257 9.47 -6.34 -24.15
N ALA A 258 9.27 -5.87 -25.37
CA ALA A 258 10.34 -5.31 -26.18
C ALA A 258 10.79 -3.96 -25.60
N ALA A 259 12.08 -3.78 -25.39
CA ALA A 259 12.64 -2.55 -24.83
C ALA A 259 12.50 -1.33 -25.76
N GLU A 260 12.36 -1.58 -27.06
CA GLU A 260 12.27 -0.52 -28.08
C GLU A 260 10.93 0.22 -28.06
N ASP A 261 9.81 -0.51 -27.89
CA ASP A 261 8.46 0.01 -28.08
C ASP A 261 7.45 -0.42 -26.98
N GLY A 262 7.87 -1.23 -26.01
CA GLY A 262 7.01 -1.75 -24.95
C GLY A 262 6.03 -2.84 -25.39
N ARG A 263 6.13 -3.35 -26.62
CA ARG A 263 5.23 -4.40 -27.11
C ARG A 263 5.43 -5.72 -26.36
N LEU A 264 4.34 -6.37 -25.98
CA LEU A 264 4.38 -7.70 -25.38
C LEU A 264 4.98 -8.73 -26.35
N LEU A 265 5.96 -9.49 -25.87
CA LEU A 265 6.65 -10.54 -26.61
C LEU A 265 6.10 -11.91 -26.22
N TRP A 266 6.01 -12.16 -24.92
CA TRP A 266 5.39 -13.33 -24.33
C TRP A 266 4.97 -13.04 -22.89
N SER A 267 4.06 -13.85 -22.37
CA SER A 267 3.78 -13.90 -20.93
C SER A 267 3.60 -15.34 -20.48
N HIS A 268 3.87 -15.62 -19.21
CA HIS A 268 3.51 -16.86 -18.53
C HIS A 268 2.68 -16.51 -17.31
N GLY A 269 1.45 -17.04 -17.23
CA GLY A 269 0.51 -16.76 -16.15
C GLY A 269 0.32 -17.95 -15.22
N ASP A 270 0.42 -17.73 -13.92
CA ASP A 270 0.05 -18.67 -12.87
C ASP A 270 -1.26 -18.23 -12.20
N PRO A 271 -2.20 -19.14 -11.86
CA PRO A 271 -3.50 -18.81 -11.27
C PRO A 271 -3.38 -18.44 -9.79
N VAL A 272 -2.71 -17.32 -9.55
CA VAL A 272 -2.36 -16.78 -8.24
C VAL A 272 -2.70 -15.30 -8.22
N ARG A 273 -3.46 -14.87 -7.22
CA ARG A 273 -3.57 -13.47 -6.83
C ARG A 273 -2.86 -13.22 -5.52
N PHE A 274 -2.01 -12.21 -5.51
CA PHE A 274 -1.36 -11.74 -4.30
C PHE A 274 -1.73 -10.30 -4.00
N GLU A 275 -2.01 -10.04 -2.73
CA GLU A 275 -2.16 -8.71 -2.15
C GLU A 275 -1.68 -8.73 -0.71
N GLU A 276 -1.16 -7.60 -0.23
CA GLU A 276 -0.87 -7.43 1.19
C GLU A 276 -1.21 -6.02 1.71
N VAL A 277 -0.98 -5.81 2.99
CA VAL A 277 -1.48 -4.71 3.83
C VAL A 277 -0.94 -3.33 3.43
N VAL A 278 0.28 -3.27 2.91
CA VAL A 278 1.01 -2.04 2.59
C VAL A 278 1.03 -1.86 1.09
N SER A 279 1.84 -2.61 0.37
CA SER A 279 2.14 -2.37 -1.04
C SER A 279 1.02 -2.86 -1.99
N GLY A 280 -0.13 -3.29 -1.47
CA GLY A 280 -1.30 -3.59 -2.29
C GLY A 280 -1.13 -4.85 -3.14
N ALA A 281 -1.73 -4.86 -4.34
CA ALA A 281 -1.74 -6.02 -5.22
C ALA A 281 -0.39 -6.30 -5.91
N GLY A 282 -0.23 -7.55 -6.34
CA GLY A 282 0.77 -7.98 -7.31
C GLY A 282 2.09 -8.54 -6.78
N PRO A 283 2.87 -9.22 -7.64
CA PRO A 283 4.06 -9.93 -7.24
C PRO A 283 5.20 -9.01 -6.77
N ARG A 284 6.10 -9.58 -5.94
CA ARG A 284 7.28 -8.88 -5.41
C ARG A 284 8.60 -9.36 -6.01
N GLY A 285 8.61 -10.54 -6.63
CA GLY A 285 9.81 -11.15 -7.22
C GLY A 285 10.27 -10.42 -8.48
N THR A 286 11.58 -10.25 -8.64
CA THR A 286 12.19 -9.79 -9.90
C THR A 286 12.73 -10.99 -10.66
N PRO A 287 12.40 -11.16 -11.96
CA PRO A 287 12.98 -12.23 -12.77
C PRO A 287 14.51 -12.21 -12.77
N THR A 288 15.12 -13.40 -12.79
CA THR A 288 16.57 -13.55 -12.99
C THR A 288 16.82 -14.28 -14.30
N VAL A 289 17.62 -13.66 -15.17
CA VAL A 289 18.01 -14.23 -16.46
C VAL A 289 19.38 -14.89 -16.33
N ALA A 290 19.48 -16.15 -16.75
CA ALA A 290 20.75 -16.86 -16.82
C ALA A 290 20.70 -17.97 -17.87
N SER A 291 21.71 -18.01 -18.75
CA SER A 291 21.90 -19.08 -19.74
C SER A 291 20.68 -19.33 -20.64
N GLY A 292 20.05 -18.26 -21.16
CA GLY A 292 18.87 -18.34 -22.02
C GLY A 292 17.59 -18.74 -21.29
N ARG A 293 17.56 -18.58 -19.96
CA ARG A 293 16.44 -18.97 -19.10
C ARG A 293 16.07 -17.85 -18.15
N VAL A 294 14.79 -17.82 -17.78
CA VAL A 294 14.22 -16.86 -16.84
C VAL A 294 13.73 -17.62 -15.62
N TYR A 295 14.27 -17.27 -14.46
CA TYR A 295 13.88 -17.81 -13.18
C TYR A 295 13.03 -16.81 -12.43
N THR A 296 11.82 -17.20 -12.04
CA THR A 296 10.90 -16.36 -11.29
C THR A 296 10.44 -17.04 -10.02
N MET A 297 10.25 -16.23 -8.98
CA MET A 297 9.66 -16.67 -7.72
C MET A 297 8.35 -15.93 -7.54
N GLY A 298 7.24 -16.63 -7.78
CA GLY A 298 5.91 -16.08 -7.60
C GLY A 298 5.53 -15.85 -6.14
N SER A 299 4.44 -15.13 -5.91
CA SER A 299 4.06 -14.69 -4.55
C SER A 299 3.67 -15.81 -3.60
N ARG A 300 3.36 -17.01 -4.12
CA ARG A 300 3.11 -18.22 -3.33
C ARG A 300 4.32 -19.14 -3.24
N ALA A 301 5.53 -18.59 -3.42
CA ALA A 301 6.78 -19.32 -3.49
C ALA A 301 6.80 -20.38 -4.61
N LEU A 302 6.11 -20.10 -5.72
CA LEU A 302 6.18 -20.92 -6.93
C LEU A 302 7.46 -20.53 -7.69
N LEU A 303 8.44 -21.42 -7.70
CA LEU A 303 9.66 -21.26 -8.49
C LEU A 303 9.42 -21.80 -9.89
N THR A 304 9.49 -20.93 -10.88
CA THR A 304 9.29 -21.27 -12.30
C THR A 304 10.57 -21.01 -13.08
N CYS A 305 10.89 -21.91 -14.01
CA CYS A 305 11.96 -21.74 -14.98
C CYS A 305 11.32 -21.67 -16.37
N LEU A 306 11.55 -20.59 -17.09
CA LEU A 306 11.03 -20.33 -18.42
C LEU A 306 12.16 -20.26 -19.42
N ASP A 307 11.90 -20.68 -20.65
CA ASP A 307 12.72 -20.34 -21.80
C ASP A 307 12.63 -18.82 -22.06
N GLU A 308 13.77 -18.15 -22.23
CA GLU A 308 13.79 -16.68 -22.32
C GLU A 308 13.16 -16.13 -23.61
N GLU A 309 13.25 -16.86 -24.70
CA GLU A 309 12.72 -16.41 -25.99
C GLU A 309 11.22 -16.62 -26.09
N THR A 310 10.72 -17.72 -25.54
CA THR A 310 9.34 -18.17 -25.75
C THR A 310 8.44 -18.02 -24.52
N GLY A 311 9.02 -17.85 -23.32
CA GLY A 311 8.27 -17.87 -22.07
C GLY A 311 7.70 -19.24 -21.70
N THR A 312 8.14 -20.31 -22.37
CA THR A 312 7.61 -21.67 -22.13
C THR A 312 8.25 -22.32 -20.90
N VAL A 313 7.45 -23.03 -20.10
CA VAL A 313 7.93 -23.67 -18.87
C VAL A 313 8.90 -24.83 -19.15
N ILE A 314 10.08 -24.76 -18.55
CA ILE A 314 11.10 -25.81 -18.56
C ILE A 314 10.90 -26.73 -17.37
N LYS A 315 10.42 -27.96 -17.62
CA LYS A 315 10.04 -28.93 -16.57
C LYS A 315 11.23 -29.56 -15.80
N ASP A 316 12.42 -29.59 -16.38
CA ASP A 316 13.65 -30.09 -15.73
C ASP A 316 14.78 -29.06 -15.87
N PRO A 317 14.80 -28.02 -15.01
CA PRO A 317 15.74 -26.93 -15.14
C PRO A 317 17.17 -27.31 -14.74
N ILE A 318 17.38 -28.42 -14.01
CA ILE A 318 18.68 -28.85 -13.47
C ILE A 318 19.28 -29.99 -14.30
N GLY A 319 18.48 -30.65 -15.16
CA GLY A 319 18.96 -31.74 -16.01
C GLY A 319 19.24 -33.00 -15.19
N THR A 320 18.25 -33.48 -14.45
CA THR A 320 18.37 -34.75 -13.69
C THR A 320 18.09 -35.99 -14.56
N LYS A 321 18.44 -35.92 -15.84
CA LYS A 321 18.45 -37.08 -16.74
C LYS A 321 19.88 -37.46 -17.14
N GLY A 322 20.40 -38.50 -16.49
CA GLY A 322 21.46 -39.36 -17.02
C GLY A 322 22.83 -39.20 -16.36
N ALA A 323 23.04 -39.93 -15.26
CA ALA A 323 24.34 -40.52 -14.91
C ALA A 323 24.15 -42.04 -14.85
#